data_AF-A0AAW8KMC8-F1
#
_entry.id   AF-A0AAW8KMC8-F1
#
_cell.length_a   1.000
_cell.length_b   1.000
_cell.length_c   1.000
_cell.angle_alpha   90.00
_cell.angle_beta   90.00
_cell.angle_gamma   90.00
#
_symmetry.space_group_name_H-M   'P 1'
#
loop_
_entity.id
_entity.type
_entity.pdbx_description
1 polymer ?
#
loop_
_entity_poly.entity_id
_entity_poly.type
_entity_poly.pdbx_seq_one_letter_code
_entity_poly.pdbx_strand_id
1 'polypeptide(L)'
;VSWVVNHCGVGWNIGRLGADGLRHTCSYVSPSSARPGDLIFFEGTYDTTGASHVGIYLGDNMMIHCGDPIQYADITSNYWQQHFL
;
A
#
# COMPACT_ATOMS: atom_id res chain seq x y z
N VAL A 1 5.46 5.04 -2.70
CA VAL A 1 4.16 4.97 -3.43
C VAL A 1 3.84 6.25 -4.20
N SER A 2 3.69 7.43 -3.57
CA SER A 2 3.33 8.68 -4.28
C SER A 2 4.19 8.99 -5.50
N TRP A 3 5.51 8.78 -5.41
CA TRP A 3 6.40 8.96 -6.56
C TRP A 3 6.01 8.07 -7.76
N VAL A 4 5.78 6.78 -7.51
CA VAL A 4 5.37 5.82 -8.55
C VAL A 4 4.04 6.23 -9.17
N VAL A 5 3.05 6.59 -8.34
CA VAL A 5 1.71 7.02 -8.81
C VAL A 5 1.80 8.27 -9.70
N ASN A 6 2.63 9.25 -9.32
CA ASN A 6 2.79 10.48 -10.10
C ASN A 6 3.59 10.29 -11.41
N HIS A 7 4.33 9.19 -11.54
CA HIS A 7 5.24 8.95 -12.67
C HIS A 7 4.98 7.64 -13.43
N CYS A 8 3.84 6.99 -13.20
CA CYS A 8 3.50 5.72 -13.87
C CYS A 8 3.01 5.87 -15.31
N GLY A 9 2.96 7.09 -15.86
CA GLY A 9 2.53 7.36 -17.24
C GLY A 9 1.01 7.44 -17.46
N VAL A 10 0.20 7.28 -16.40
CA VAL A 10 -1.27 7.40 -16.46
C VAL A 10 -1.75 8.87 -16.33
N GLY A 11 -0.84 9.80 -15.99
CA GLY A 11 -1.14 11.23 -15.92
C GLY A 11 -1.74 11.70 -14.58
N TRP A 12 -1.70 10.86 -13.54
CA TRP A 12 -2.14 11.25 -12.20
C TRP A 12 -1.13 12.18 -11.52
N ASN A 13 -1.65 13.08 -10.68
CA ASN A 13 -0.85 13.93 -9.81
C ASN A 13 -1.53 14.08 -8.45
N ILE A 14 -1.08 13.29 -7.48
CA ILE A 14 -1.60 13.28 -6.11
C ILE A 14 -0.67 14.00 -5.12
N GLY A 15 0.44 14.59 -5.60
CA GLY A 15 1.46 15.16 -4.73
C GLY A 15 2.13 14.13 -3.81
N ARG A 16 2.64 14.56 -2.66
CA ARG A 16 3.17 13.67 -1.61
C ARG A 16 2.10 13.46 -0.55
N LEU A 17 1.77 12.20 -0.28
CA LEU A 17 0.84 11.79 0.77
C LEU A 17 1.46 10.69 1.65
N GLY A 18 0.99 10.60 2.90
CA GLY A 18 1.26 9.45 3.77
C GLY A 18 0.32 8.29 3.45
N ALA A 19 0.48 7.16 4.15
CA ALA A 19 -0.37 5.98 3.95
C ALA A 19 -1.87 6.31 4.15
N ASP A 20 -2.23 6.99 5.24
CA ASP A 20 -3.63 7.36 5.49
C ASP A 20 -4.21 8.37 4.48
N GLY A 21 -3.41 9.35 4.05
CA GLY A 21 -3.83 10.29 3.00
C GLY A 21 -4.07 9.61 1.65
N LEU A 22 -3.22 8.63 1.29
CA LEU A 22 -3.42 7.80 0.11
C LEU A 22 -4.71 6.96 0.22
N ARG A 23 -4.95 6.36 1.39
CA ARG A 23 -6.14 5.53 1.63
C ARG A 23 -7.43 6.31 1.39
N HIS A 24 -7.50 7.56 1.83
CA HIS A 24 -8.64 8.44 1.62
C HIS A 24 -8.83 8.89 0.16
N THR A 25 -7.81 8.76 -0.69
CA THR A 25 -7.91 9.05 -2.13
C THR A 25 -8.35 7.82 -2.94
N CYS A 26 -8.29 6.63 -2.33
CA CYS A 26 -8.59 5.37 -3.00
C CYS A 26 -10.07 4.98 -2.84
N SER A 27 -10.60 4.27 -3.83
CA SER A 27 -11.83 3.50 -3.66
C SER A 27 -11.49 2.14 -3.05
N TYR A 28 -12.36 1.63 -2.18
CA TYR A 28 -12.18 0.30 -1.60
C TYR A 28 -12.28 -0.80 -2.68
N VAL A 29 -11.37 -1.77 -2.60
CA VAL A 29 -11.34 -2.98 -3.42
C VAL A 29 -11.39 -4.18 -2.48
N SER A 30 -12.30 -5.13 -2.72
CA SER A 30 -12.35 -6.36 -1.91
C SER A 30 -11.11 -7.22 -2.15
N PRO A 31 -10.64 -8.01 -1.16
CA PRO A 31 -9.48 -8.90 -1.35
C PRO A 31 -9.62 -9.84 -2.56
N SER A 32 -10.83 -10.35 -2.82
CA SER A 32 -11.14 -11.20 -3.97
C SER A 32 -11.07 -10.49 -5.33
N SER A 33 -11.13 -9.17 -5.34
CA SER A 33 -11.08 -8.33 -6.55
C SER A 33 -9.75 -7.59 -6.69
N ALA A 34 -8.82 -7.77 -5.74
CA ALA A 34 -7.54 -7.09 -5.73
C ALA A 34 -6.69 -7.53 -6.93
N ARG A 35 -6.06 -6.55 -7.59
CA ARG A 35 -5.25 -6.74 -8.79
C ARG A 35 -3.89 -6.06 -8.64
N PRO A 36 -2.88 -6.49 -9.41
CA PRO A 36 -1.60 -5.81 -9.45
C PRO A 36 -1.78 -4.31 -9.73
N GLY A 37 -1.15 -3.46 -8.92
CA GLY A 37 -1.28 -2.00 -8.96
C GLY A 37 -2.23 -1.40 -7.93
N ASP A 38 -3.13 -2.20 -7.33
CA ASP A 38 -3.94 -1.73 -6.20
C ASP A 38 -3.04 -1.41 -4.99
N LEU A 39 -3.47 -0.44 -4.18
CA LEU A 39 -2.77 -0.10 -2.94
C LEU A 39 -3.33 -0.91 -1.78
N ILE A 40 -2.44 -1.48 -0.98
CA ILE A 40 -2.79 -2.17 0.26
C ILE A 40 -2.24 -1.39 1.45
N PHE A 41 -3.00 -1.37 2.53
CA PHE A 41 -2.78 -0.49 3.66
C PHE A 41 -2.65 -1.30 4.95
N PHE A 42 -1.87 -0.76 5.89
CA PHE A 42 -1.64 -1.39 7.17
C PHE A 42 -1.65 -0.36 8.29
N GLU A 43 -2.08 -0.74 9.49
CA GLU A 43 -2.07 0.08 10.70
C GLU A 43 -1.11 -0.46 11.76
N GLY A 44 -0.69 0.41 12.69
CA GLY A 44 0.13 0.00 13.83
C GLY A 44 1.57 -0.43 13.51
N THR A 45 2.11 -0.15 12.32
CA THR A 45 3.52 -0.42 12.01
C THR A 45 4.48 0.62 12.60
N TYR A 46 3.95 1.82 12.91
CA TYR A 46 4.58 2.86 13.73
C TYR A 46 3.48 3.73 14.37
N ASP A 47 3.87 4.58 15.32
CA ASP A 47 2.94 5.42 16.08
C ASP A 47 2.30 6.51 15.19
N THR A 48 1.06 6.24 14.76
CA THR A 48 0.20 7.17 14.03
C THR A 48 -1.25 6.70 14.09
N THR A 49 -2.19 7.59 13.79
CA THR A 49 -3.61 7.25 13.70
C THR A 49 -3.98 6.84 12.28
N GLY A 50 -4.73 5.75 12.14
CA GLY A 50 -5.17 5.24 10.84
C GLY A 50 -4.07 4.47 10.10
N ALA A 51 -4.07 4.54 8.77
CA ALA A 51 -3.08 3.79 8.00
C ALA A 51 -1.67 4.33 8.23
N SER A 52 -0.81 3.44 8.69
CA SER A 52 0.60 3.66 8.99
C SER A 52 1.49 3.26 7.81
N HIS A 53 1.20 2.15 7.12
CA HIS A 53 2.02 1.68 6.01
C HIS A 53 1.20 1.46 4.75
N VAL A 54 1.86 1.53 3.59
CA VAL A 54 1.25 1.31 2.28
C VAL A 54 2.22 0.56 1.35
N GLY A 55 1.68 -0.43 0.65
CA GLY A 55 2.36 -1.18 -0.41
C GLY A 55 1.59 -1.11 -1.73
N ILE A 56 2.27 -1.43 -2.83
CA ILE A 56 1.63 -1.67 -4.12
C ILE A 56 1.49 -3.19 -4.27
N TYR A 57 0.26 -3.66 -4.41
CA TYR A 57 -0.03 -5.08 -4.59
C TYR A 57 0.46 -5.56 -5.95
N LEU A 58 0.98 -6.78 -6.00
CA LEU A 58 1.59 -7.37 -7.20
C LEU A 58 0.81 -8.59 -7.71
N GLY A 59 -0.25 -9.00 -7.01
CA GLY A 59 -0.82 -10.34 -7.19
C GLY A 59 -0.10 -11.37 -6.31
N ASP A 60 -0.62 -12.59 -6.29
CA ASP A 60 -0.02 -13.74 -5.59
C ASP A 60 0.38 -13.47 -4.15
N ASN A 61 -0.42 -12.68 -3.42
CA ASN A 61 -0.16 -12.27 -2.04
C ASN A 61 1.13 -11.46 -1.84
N MET A 62 1.70 -10.91 -2.90
CA MET A 62 2.94 -10.14 -2.84
C MET A 62 2.67 -8.64 -2.94
N MET A 63 3.53 -7.86 -2.26
CA MET A 63 3.61 -6.42 -2.45
C MET A 63 5.04 -5.97 -2.68
N ILE A 64 5.20 -4.82 -3.34
CA ILE A 64 6.43 -4.01 -3.29
C ILE A 64 6.17 -2.80 -2.38
N HIS A 65 7.06 -2.58 -1.42
CA HIS A 65 6.91 -1.50 -0.45
C HIS A 65 8.25 -0.87 -0.06
N CYS A 66 8.18 0.33 0.50
CA CYS A 66 9.34 0.98 1.12
C CYS A 66 9.55 0.41 2.53
N GLY A 67 9.98 -0.85 2.61
CA GLY A 67 10.63 -1.37 3.81
C GLY A 67 12.05 -0.80 3.96
N ASP A 68 12.84 -1.41 4.83
CA ASP A 68 14.26 -1.09 4.98
C ASP A 68 15.11 -2.35 4.73
N PRO A 69 15.58 -2.59 3.48
CA PRO A 69 15.45 -1.76 2.28
C PRO A 69 14.09 -1.89 1.56
N ILE A 70 13.92 -1.16 0.45
CA ILE A 70 12.81 -1.39 -0.49
C ILE A 70 12.85 -2.85 -0.95
N GLN A 71 11.75 -3.58 -0.75
CA GLN A 71 11.72 -5.01 -0.97
C GLN A 71 10.32 -5.53 -1.29
N TYR A 72 10.28 -6.74 -1.83
CA TYR A 72 9.07 -7.52 -1.98
C TYR A 72 8.74 -8.22 -0.65
N ALA A 73 7.46 -8.30 -0.31
CA ALA A 73 7.01 -8.98 0.90
C ALA A 73 5.72 -9.77 0.65
N ASP A 74 5.63 -10.93 1.30
CA ASP A 74 4.42 -11.75 1.37
C ASP A 74 3.47 -11.18 2.43
N ILE A 75 2.31 -10.71 2.00
CA ILE A 75 1.30 -10.08 2.86
C ILE A 75 0.60 -11.09 3.76
N THR A 76 0.76 -12.40 3.52
CA THR A 76 0.20 -13.46 4.36
C THR A 76 1.08 -13.80 5.57
N SER A 77 2.27 -13.23 5.67
CA SER A 77 3.09 -13.37 6.88
C SER A 77 2.34 -12.88 8.12
N ASN A 78 2.61 -13.50 9.28
CA ASN A 78 1.94 -13.17 10.54
C ASN A 78 2.00 -11.67 10.87
N TYR A 79 3.16 -11.03 10.64
CA TYR A 79 3.32 -9.60 10.87
C TYR A 79 2.35 -8.78 9.99
N TRP A 80 2.38 -8.99 8.67
CA TRP A 80 1.55 -8.20 7.77
C TRP A 80 0.05 -8.47 7.96
N GLN A 81 -0.34 -9.70 8.29
CA GLN A 81 -1.74 -10.03 8.62
C GLN A 81 -2.21 -9.36 9.92
N GLN A 82 -1.36 -9.25 10.95
CA GLN A 82 -1.70 -8.55 12.20
C GLN A 82 -1.89 -7.05 12.01
N HIS A 83 -1.30 -6.48 10.97
CA HIS A 83 -1.35 -5.06 10.67
C HIS A 83 -2.29 -4.72 9.50
N PHE A 84 -2.95 -5.70 8.87
CA PHE A 84 -3.73 -5.50 7.64
C PHE A 84 -5.03 -4.72 7.89
N LEU A 85 -5.31 -3.71 7.06
CA LEU A 85 -6.54 -2.90 7.08
C LEU A 85 -7.59 -3.32 6.04
#